data_AF-A0A8T1ZR10-F1
#
_entry.id   AF-A0A8T1ZR10-F1
#
_cell.length_a   1.000
_cell.length_b   1.000
_cell.length_c   1.000
_cell.angle_alpha   90.00
_cell.angle_beta   90.00
_cell.angle_gamma   90.00
#
_symmetry.space_group_name_H-M   'P 1'
#
loop_
_entity.id
_entity.type
_entity.pdbx_description
1 polymer ?
#
loop_
_entity_poly.entity_id
_entity_poly.type
_entity_poly.pdbx_seq_one_letter_code
_entity_poly.pdbx_strand_id
1 'polypeptide(L)'
;MLADLLLCFIKLVVLKLENVYLLTPLCRWEPPSLVPECLLSSLEALEWKGYTGRYGDKDVVSYLLNHALRLKTAKIFYESYPYVVEGKQQIEEDLASMPRGSKSCEILLNEFIRSKANC
;
A
#
# COMPACT_ATOMS: atom_id res chain seq x y z
N MET A 1 -13.83 2.33 5.71
CA MET A 1 -12.90 3.22 4.95
C MET A 1 -11.88 2.47 4.06
N LEU A 2 -11.27 1.35 4.47
CA LEU A 2 -10.55 0.44 3.53
C LEU A 2 -10.91 -1.02 3.82
N ALA A 3 -10.98 -1.38 5.11
CA ALA A 3 -11.45 -2.69 5.56
C ALA A 3 -12.84 -3.04 4.98
N ASP A 4 -13.80 -2.11 5.07
CA ASP A 4 -15.15 -2.30 4.50
C ASP A 4 -15.13 -2.48 2.98
N LEU A 5 -14.25 -1.76 2.28
CA LEU A 5 -14.10 -1.89 0.84
C LEU A 5 -13.60 -3.29 0.48
N LEU A 6 -12.57 -3.79 1.16
CA LEU A 6 -12.04 -5.12 0.92
C LEU A 6 -13.07 -6.22 1.21
N LEU A 7 -13.89 -6.07 2.26
CA LEU A 7 -14.94 -7.03 2.62
C LEU A 7 -16.13 -7.01 1.65
N CYS A 8 -16.45 -5.87 1.03
CA CYS A 8 -17.56 -5.74 0.10
C CYS A 8 -17.26 -6.31 -1.31
N PHE A 9 -15.99 -6.38 -1.70
CA PHE A 9 -15.61 -6.86 -3.04
C PHE A 9 -15.01 -8.26 -2.98
N ILE A 10 -15.78 -9.23 -3.45
CA ILE A 10 -15.36 -10.64 -3.53
C ILE A 10 -14.37 -10.86 -4.71
N LYS A 11 -14.44 -10.02 -5.74
CA LYS A 11 -13.64 -10.12 -6.98
C LYS A 11 -12.88 -8.83 -7.31
N LEU A 12 -12.14 -8.30 -6.34
CA LEU A 12 -11.26 -7.17 -6.57
C LEU A 12 -9.95 -7.65 -7.20
N VAL A 13 -9.65 -7.20 -8.41
CA VAL A 13 -8.41 -7.56 -9.14
C VAL A 13 -7.32 -6.49 -8.98
N VAL A 14 -7.72 -5.22 -8.95
CA VAL A 14 -6.82 -4.09 -8.80
C VAL A 14 -7.29 -3.23 -7.63
N LEU A 15 -6.39 -2.99 -6.67
CA LEU A 15 -6.60 -2.07 -5.57
C LEU A 15 -5.78 -0.81 -5.82
N LYS A 16 -6.44 0.35 -5.83
CA LYS A 16 -5.81 1.66 -5.94
C LYS A 16 -6.00 2.43 -4.65
N LEU A 17 -4.90 2.83 -4.03
CA LEU A 17 -4.86 3.64 -2.83
C LEU A 17 -4.22 4.99 -3.16
N GLU A 18 -4.81 6.06 -2.64
CA GLU A 18 -4.28 7.40 -2.79
C GLU A 18 -4.36 8.10 -1.44
N ASN A 19 -3.21 8.50 -0.92
CA ASN A 19 -3.15 9.29 0.31
C ASN A 19 -3.41 10.76 -0.04
N VAL A 20 -4.69 11.16 0.02
CA VAL A 20 -5.13 12.52 -0.37
C VAL A 20 -4.67 13.58 0.65
N TYR A 21 -4.41 13.19 1.90
CA TYR A 21 -4.06 14.12 2.99
C TYR A 21 -2.79 13.70 3.74
N LEU A 22 -1.70 14.42 3.47
CA LEU A 22 -0.37 14.28 4.09
C LEU A 22 -0.36 14.38 5.63
N LEU A 23 -1.45 14.87 6.21
CA LEU A 23 -1.60 15.20 7.63
C LEU A 23 -2.44 14.19 8.42
N THR A 24 -3.17 13.30 7.75
CA THR A 24 -3.84 12.17 8.40
C THR A 24 -3.20 10.90 7.85
N PRO A 25 -2.08 10.46 8.45
CA PRO A 25 -1.62 9.11 8.19
C PRO A 25 -2.78 8.15 8.50
N LEU A 26 -2.73 6.95 7.95
CA LEU A 26 -3.60 5.84 8.32
C LEU A 26 -3.38 5.40 9.79
N CYS A 27 -3.02 6.30 10.70
CA CYS A 27 -2.73 6.12 12.13
C CYS A 27 -3.80 5.35 12.91
N ARG A 28 -4.99 5.16 12.35
CA ARG A 28 -6.09 4.39 12.93
C ARG A 28 -6.62 3.32 11.99
N TRP A 29 -5.81 2.85 11.05
CA TRP A 29 -6.22 1.71 10.26
C TRP A 29 -6.19 0.46 11.13
N GLU A 30 -7.33 -0.23 11.17
CA GLU A 30 -7.46 -1.53 11.79
C GLU A 30 -7.71 -2.57 10.68
N PRO A 31 -7.04 -3.72 10.73
CA PRO A 31 -7.30 -4.78 9.78
C PRO A 31 -8.73 -5.31 9.93
N PRO A 32 -9.36 -5.80 8.84
CA PRO A 32 -10.56 -6.61 8.94
C PRO A 32 -10.38 -7.79 9.92
N SER A 33 -11.45 -8.17 10.62
CA SER A 33 -11.44 -9.33 11.53
C SER A 33 -11.19 -10.66 10.81
N LEU A 34 -11.58 -10.74 9.54
CA LEU A 34 -11.35 -11.87 8.65
C LEU A 34 -10.62 -11.40 7.40
N VAL A 35 -9.69 -12.22 6.91
CA VAL A 35 -9.00 -11.92 5.65
C VAL A 35 -10.02 -11.89 4.51
N PRO A 36 -10.16 -10.76 3.79
CA PRO A 36 -11.11 -10.64 2.70
C PRO A 36 -10.80 -11.63 1.57
N GLU A 37 -11.84 -12.26 1.02
CA GLU A 37 -11.69 -13.31 0.00
C GLU A 37 -10.97 -12.82 -1.26
N CYS A 38 -11.12 -11.55 -1.62
CA CYS A 38 -10.42 -10.97 -2.75
C CYS A 38 -8.89 -10.96 -2.59
N LEU A 39 -8.37 -10.81 -1.37
CA LEU A 39 -6.92 -10.91 -1.13
C LEU A 39 -6.44 -12.34 -1.38
N LEU A 40 -7.22 -13.33 -0.96
CA LEU A 40 -6.85 -14.73 -1.10
C LEU A 40 -6.95 -15.23 -2.56
N SER A 41 -7.87 -14.69 -3.35
CA SER A 41 -8.30 -15.33 -4.60
C SER A 41 -8.17 -14.50 -5.87
N SER A 42 -8.23 -13.16 -5.80
CA SER A 42 -8.42 -12.34 -7.00
C SER A 42 -7.50 -11.13 -7.13
N LEU A 43 -6.97 -10.59 -6.04
CA LEU A 43 -6.18 -9.36 -6.09
C LEU A 43 -4.82 -9.63 -6.76
N GLU A 44 -4.62 -9.04 -7.93
CA GLU A 44 -3.41 -9.22 -8.74
C GLU A 44 -2.52 -7.97 -8.76
N ALA A 45 -3.09 -6.77 -8.58
CA ALA A 45 -2.32 -5.53 -8.61
C ALA A 45 -2.69 -4.57 -7.47
N LEU A 46 -1.66 -3.98 -6.88
CA LEU A 46 -1.75 -2.86 -5.95
C LEU A 46 -1.09 -1.63 -6.58
N GLU A 47 -1.78 -0.49 -6.57
CA GLU A 47 -1.23 0.81 -6.91
C GLU A 47 -1.44 1.74 -5.73
N TRP A 48 -0.37 2.27 -5.14
CA TRP A 48 -0.46 3.15 -3.98
C TRP A 48 0.29 4.46 -4.23
N LYS A 49 -0.44 5.57 -4.29
CA LYS A 49 0.11 6.93 -4.41
C LYS A 49 0.16 7.66 -3.08
N GLY A 50 1.26 8.37 -2.82
CA GLY A 50 1.47 9.13 -1.58
C GLY A 50 1.81 8.23 -0.38
N TYR A 51 2.53 7.13 -0.62
CA TYR A 51 3.01 6.28 0.46
C TYR A 51 4.09 7.03 1.26
N THR A 52 3.87 7.19 2.56
CA THR A 52 4.77 7.98 3.44
C THR A 52 5.72 7.12 4.25
N GLY A 53 5.56 5.80 4.21
CA GLY A 53 6.31 4.89 5.07
C GLY A 53 5.96 5.01 6.56
N ARG A 54 4.93 5.77 6.95
CA ARG A 54 4.59 5.90 8.39
C ARG A 54 3.77 4.73 8.89
N TYR A 55 3.67 4.59 10.21
CA TYR A 55 3.00 3.48 10.91
C TYR A 55 1.76 2.92 10.20
N GLY A 56 0.73 3.76 9.97
CA GLY A 56 -0.50 3.28 9.30
C GLY A 56 -0.32 2.82 7.85
N ASP A 57 0.62 3.42 7.11
CA ASP A 57 0.95 2.97 5.76
C ASP A 57 1.67 1.62 5.80
N LYS A 58 2.63 1.46 6.74
CA LYS A 58 3.32 0.18 6.96
C LYS A 58 2.36 -0.94 7.34
N ASP A 59 1.40 -0.65 8.22
CA ASP A 59 0.41 -1.63 8.67
C ASP A 59 -0.46 -2.12 7.51
N VAL A 60 -0.98 -1.20 6.69
CA VAL A 60 -1.81 -1.55 5.53
C VAL A 60 -0.99 -2.30 4.46
N VAL A 61 0.20 -1.82 4.11
CA VAL A 61 0.99 -2.46 3.05
C VAL A 61 1.47 -3.84 3.50
N SER A 62 1.88 -3.99 4.75
CA SER A 62 2.27 -5.27 5.33
C SER A 62 1.11 -6.26 5.29
N TYR A 63 -0.09 -5.84 5.71
CA TYR A 63 -1.28 -6.69 5.66
C TYR A 63 -1.62 -7.13 4.23
N LEU A 64 -1.60 -6.19 3.26
CA LEU A 64 -1.88 -6.51 1.87
C LEU A 64 -0.84 -7.47 1.28
N LEU A 65 0.45 -7.23 1.51
CA LEU A 65 1.52 -8.10 1.03
C LEU A 65 1.44 -9.50 1.66
N ASN A 66 1.13 -9.57 2.95
CA ASN A 66 1.03 -10.84 3.68
C ASN A 66 -0.13 -11.71 3.22
N HIS A 67 -1.28 -11.10 2.93
CA HIS A 67 -2.52 -11.85 2.67
C HIS A 67 -2.91 -11.95 1.21
N ALA A 68 -2.35 -11.12 0.32
CA ALA A 68 -2.69 -11.17 -1.10
C ALA A 68 -1.96 -12.32 -1.83
N LEU A 69 -2.59 -13.50 -1.90
CA LEU A 69 -1.97 -14.74 -2.41
C LEU A 69 -1.82 -14.79 -3.93
N ARG A 70 -2.48 -13.88 -4.66
CA ARG A 70 -2.45 -13.77 -6.13
C ARG A 70 -1.78 -12.49 -6.61
N LEU A 71 -1.23 -11.69 -5.70
CA LEU A 71 -0.62 -10.40 -6.04
C LEU A 71 0.59 -10.63 -6.95
N LYS A 72 0.59 -9.99 -8.11
CA LYS A 72 1.67 -10.04 -9.10
C LYS A 72 2.52 -8.79 -9.03
N THR A 73 1.89 -7.64 -8.82
CA THR A 73 2.60 -6.36 -8.80
C THR A 73 2.09 -5.44 -7.72
N ALA A 74 3.00 -4.84 -6.96
CA ALA A 74 2.73 -3.73 -6.06
C ALA A 74 3.51 -2.50 -6.51
N LYS A 75 2.83 -1.49 -7.03
CA LYS A 75 3.41 -0.20 -7.43
C LYS A 75 3.21 0.80 -6.30
N ILE A 76 4.30 1.17 -5.64
CA ILE A 76 4.30 2.09 -4.51
C ILE A 76 4.96 3.38 -4.97
N PHE A 77 4.22 4.49 -4.90
CA PHE A 77 4.73 5.82 -5.21
C PHE A 77 4.89 6.58 -3.89
N TYR A 78 6.14 6.70 -3.44
CA TYR A 78 6.45 7.38 -2.18
C TYR A 78 6.64 8.87 -2.40
N GLU A 79 6.24 9.68 -1.43
CA GLU A 79 6.51 11.12 -1.47
C GLU A 79 7.81 11.46 -0.74
N SER A 80 8.70 12.15 -1.44
CA SER A 80 9.93 12.72 -0.89
C SER A 80 9.67 14.18 -0.51
N TYR A 81 9.17 14.41 0.70
CA TYR A 81 9.06 15.76 1.28
C TYR A 81 10.10 15.96 2.38
N PRO A 82 10.55 17.20 2.65
CA PRO A 82 11.53 17.48 3.71
C PRO A 82 11.05 17.10 5.12
N TYR A 83 9.74 16.88 5.31
CA TYR A 83 9.13 16.42 6.56
C TYR A 83 8.70 14.95 6.53
N VAL A 84 8.86 14.24 5.40
CA VAL A 84 8.69 12.78 5.34
C VAL A 84 9.99 12.16 5.83
N VAL A 85 9.88 11.42 6.92
CA VAL A 85 11.01 10.96 7.73
C VAL A 85 11.76 9.82 7.02
N GLU A 86 11.07 9.02 6.22
CA GLU A 86 11.64 7.85 5.58
C GLU A 86 12.09 8.16 4.16
N GLY A 87 13.40 8.07 3.95
CA GLY A 87 13.98 8.07 2.63
C GLY A 87 13.69 6.77 1.89
N LYS A 88 13.91 6.81 0.57
CA LYS A 88 13.77 5.65 -0.33
C LYS A 88 14.34 4.35 0.24
N GLN A 89 15.59 4.40 0.71
CA GLN A 89 16.29 3.21 1.21
C GLN A 89 15.57 2.55 2.38
N GLN A 90 15.08 3.34 3.34
CA GLN A 90 14.35 2.80 4.49
C GLN A 90 13.05 2.12 4.04
N ILE A 91 12.32 2.74 3.11
CA ILE A 91 11.09 2.18 2.54
C ILE A 91 11.39 0.86 1.82
N GLU A 92 12.48 0.77 1.05
CA GLU A 92 12.89 -0.47 0.38
C GLU A 92 13.22 -1.57 1.38
N GLU A 93 13.99 -1.27 2.42
CA GLU A 93 14.35 -2.21 3.48
C GLU A 93 13.11 -2.73 4.22
N ASP A 94 12.19 -1.83 4.57
CA ASP A 94 10.94 -2.18 5.24
C ASP A 94 10.09 -3.10 4.38
N LEU A 95 9.85 -2.73 3.12
CA LEU A 95 9.07 -3.53 2.17
C LEU A 95 9.72 -4.88 1.86
N ALA A 96 11.05 -4.95 1.85
CA ALA A 96 11.79 -6.20 1.68
C ALA A 96 11.63 -7.13 2.89
N SER A 97 11.54 -6.58 4.10
CA SER A 97 11.38 -7.34 5.35
C SER A 97 9.98 -7.92 5.57
N MET A 98 8.96 -7.37 4.89
CA MET A 98 7.56 -7.76 5.08
C MET A 98 7.25 -9.15 4.53
N PRO A 99 6.38 -9.93 5.21
CA PRO A 99 5.95 -11.23 4.72
C PRO A 99 5.12 -11.10 3.45
N ARG A 100 5.21 -12.12 2.58
CA ARG A 100 4.55 -12.14 1.27
C ARG A 100 3.70 -13.39 1.12
N GLY A 101 2.40 -13.21 0.98
CA GLY A 101 1.47 -14.28 0.62
C GLY A 101 1.70 -14.80 -0.79
N SER A 102 2.02 -13.90 -1.72
CA SER A 102 2.40 -14.24 -3.09
C SER A 102 3.92 -14.19 -3.29
N LYS A 103 4.52 -15.36 -3.60
CA LYS A 103 5.96 -15.49 -3.89
C LYS A 103 6.39 -14.82 -5.20
N SER A 104 5.46 -14.61 -6.13
CA SER A 104 5.72 -13.99 -7.43
C SER A 104 5.46 -12.48 -7.44
N CYS A 105 5.10 -11.88 -6.30
CA CYS A 105 4.80 -10.46 -6.25
C CYS A 105 6.07 -9.62 -6.40
N GLU A 106 6.12 -8.81 -7.46
CA GLU A 106 7.15 -7.80 -7.67
C GLU A 106 6.73 -6.46 -7.05
N ILE A 107 7.63 -5.83 -6.28
CA ILE A 107 7.40 -4.47 -5.77
C ILE A 107 8.19 -3.48 -6.64
N LEU A 108 7.49 -2.46 -7.12
CA LEU A 108 8.06 -1.35 -7.87
C LEU A 108 7.91 -0.07 -7.04
N LEU A 109 9.02 0.44 -6.53
CA LEU A 109 9.07 1.68 -5.77
C LEU A 109 9.43 2.85 -6.69
N ASN A 110 8.60 3.90 -6.68
CA ASN A 110 8.77 5.08 -7.52
C ASN A 110 8.59 6.35 -6.70
N GLU A 111 9.21 7.45 -7.13
CA GLU A 111 8.93 8.76 -6.55
C GLU A 111 7.59 9.31 -7.07
N PHE A 112 6.75 9.77 -6.14
CA PHE A 112 5.56 10.54 -6.45
C PHE A 112 5.93 12.01 -6.60
N ILE A 113 6.10 12.44 -7.84
CA ILE A 113 6.34 13.84 -8.17
C ILE A 113 4.97 14.50 -8.39
N ARG A 114 4.46 15.25 -7.40
CA ARG A 114 3.38 16.20 -7.67
C ARG A 114 3.95 17.25 -8.62
N SER A 115 3.41 17.35 -9.84
CA SER A 115 3.69 18.50 -10.68
C SER A 115 3.39 19.76 -9.86
N LYS A 116 4.34 20.69 -9.78
CA LYS A 116 4.04 22.02 -9.26
C LYS A 116 2.87 22.53 -10.11
N ALA A 117 1.73 22.79 -9.48
CA ALA A 117 0.77 23.71 -10.07
C ALA A 117 1.55 25.00 -10.28
N ASN A 118 1.83 25.33 -11.53
CA ASN A 118 2.31 26.66 -11.89
C ASN A 118 1.19 27.62 -11.47
N CYS A 119 1.38 28.29 -10.34
CA CYS A 119 0.72 29.56 -10.11
C CYS A 119 1.25 30.58 -11.13
#